data_AF-A0AA42H6F2-F1
#
_entry.id   AF-A0AA42H6F2-F1
#
_cell.length_a   1.000
_cell.length_b   1.000
_cell.length_c   1.000
_cell.angle_alpha   90.00
_cell.angle_beta   90.00
_cell.angle_gamma   90.00
#
_symmetry.space_group_name_H-M   'P 1'
#
loop_
_entity.id
_entity.type
_entity.pdbx_description
1 polymer ?
#
loop_
_entity_poly.entity_id
_entity_poly.type
_entity_poly.pdbx_seq_one_letter_code
_entity_poly.pdbx_strand_id
1 'polypeptide(L)'
;MRTVLATLALSALAVVTGAALVLYSGIIDVGADDPHSAPLHAVLETARERAVAVRARDIEVPPLGSAEQMRSGAGNYAAMCVGCHLAPGVAPTELSQGLYPAPPALAEATRDGDPAATFWVIKHGLKSTGMPAWGRFMEDHYIWSLVAFVEQLPSLTPMEYQALVASSDGHQHGGGETDMHDHSGQHSSQTGDHHGASEQGERDAKVHRHSDGSRHQH
;
A
#
# COMPACT_ATOMS: atom_id res chain seq x y z
N MET A 1 49.30 25.68 -10.14
CA MET A 1 48.69 24.86 -9.06
C MET A 1 47.85 25.68 -8.10
N ARG A 2 48.36 26.75 -7.47
CA ARG A 2 47.58 27.59 -6.53
C ARG A 2 46.31 28.21 -7.15
N THR A 3 46.40 28.74 -8.37
CA THR A 3 45.24 29.31 -9.09
C THR A 3 44.19 28.25 -9.42
N VAL A 4 44.61 27.09 -9.91
CA VAL A 4 43.72 25.94 -10.20
C VAL A 4 42.99 25.47 -8.94
N LEU A 5 43.70 25.33 -7.82
CA LEU A 5 43.09 24.93 -6.54
C LEU A 5 42.10 25.99 -6.02
N ALA A 6 42.45 27.27 -6.13
CA ALA A 6 41.56 28.37 -5.74
C ALA A 6 40.30 28.41 -6.61
N THR A 7 40.43 28.23 -7.93
CA THR A 7 39.28 28.16 -8.83
C THR A 7 38.38 26.97 -8.51
N LEU A 8 38.93 25.77 -8.30
CA LEU A 8 38.15 24.59 -7.92
C LEU A 8 37.42 24.78 -6.58
N ALA A 9 38.09 25.36 -5.58
CA ALA A 9 37.49 25.63 -4.28
C ALA A 9 36.33 26.65 -4.38
N LEU A 10 36.52 27.72 -5.15
CA LEU A 10 35.48 28.73 -5.38
C LEU A 10 34.31 28.16 -6.18
N SER A 11 34.57 27.35 -7.21
CA SER A 11 33.53 26.66 -7.97
C SER A 11 32.73 25.69 -7.10
N ALA A 12 33.39 24.90 -6.26
CA ALA A 12 32.72 24.00 -5.33
C ALA A 12 31.86 24.78 -4.33
N LEU A 13 32.38 25.88 -3.77
CA LEU A 13 31.63 26.74 -2.86
C LEU A 13 30.41 27.36 -3.54
N ALA A 14 30.54 27.82 -4.78
CA ALA A 14 29.43 28.36 -5.56
C ALA A 14 28.34 27.32 -5.82
N VAL A 15 28.73 26.07 -6.15
CA VAL A 15 27.79 24.95 -6.34
C VAL A 15 27.07 24.62 -5.03
N VAL A 16 27.79 24.50 -3.91
CA VAL A 16 27.19 24.20 -2.61
C VAL A 16 26.23 25.31 -2.18
N THR A 17 26.64 26.57 -2.33
CA THR A 17 25.81 27.73 -1.97
C THR A 17 24.58 27.80 -2.86
N GLY A 18 24.72 27.58 -4.17
CA GLY A 18 23.60 27.54 -5.11
C GLY A 18 22.61 26.42 -4.78
N ALA A 19 23.10 25.22 -4.48
CA ALA A 19 22.26 24.09 -4.06
C ALA A 19 21.50 24.41 -2.76
N ALA A 20 22.18 24.98 -1.77
CA ALA A 20 21.54 25.41 -0.52
C ALA A 20 20.44 26.45 -0.80
N LEU A 21 20.71 27.48 -1.60
CA LEU A 21 19.71 28.49 -1.94
C LEU A 21 18.47 27.88 -2.60
N VAL A 22 18.64 26.93 -3.51
CA VAL A 22 17.51 26.23 -4.14
C VAL A 22 16.72 25.44 -3.10
N LEU A 23 17.38 24.63 -2.27
CA LEU A 23 16.73 23.80 -1.25
C LEU A 23 15.98 24.63 -0.19
N TYR A 24 16.56 25.76 0.24
CA TYR A 24 15.96 26.62 1.26
C TYR A 24 14.97 27.66 0.71
N SER A 25 14.91 27.86 -0.61
CA SER A 25 13.96 28.80 -1.21
C SER A 25 12.53 28.27 -1.28
N GLY A 26 12.33 26.95 -1.16
CA GLY A 26 11.01 26.32 -1.29
C GLY A 26 10.49 26.29 -2.73
N ILE A 27 11.33 26.53 -3.74
CA ILE A 27 10.94 26.54 -5.15
C ILE A 27 10.68 25.14 -5.73
N ILE A 28 11.13 24.09 -5.04
CA ILE A 28 10.91 22.69 -5.43
C ILE A 28 9.59 22.24 -4.83
N ASP A 29 8.60 21.98 -5.67
CA ASP A 29 7.37 21.30 -5.25
C ASP A 29 7.68 19.84 -4.90
N VAL A 30 7.08 19.37 -3.81
CA VAL A 30 7.22 18.00 -3.30
C VAL A 30 5.87 17.27 -3.26
N GLY A 31 4.81 17.91 -3.76
CA GLY A 31 3.49 17.33 -3.92
C GLY A 31 3.54 16.10 -4.83
N ALA A 32 2.81 15.05 -4.45
CA ALA A 32 2.69 13.84 -5.27
C ALA A 32 1.86 14.08 -6.55
N ASP A 33 1.07 15.16 -6.57
CA ASP A 33 0.24 15.62 -7.67
C ASP A 33 0.99 16.48 -8.71
N ASP A 34 2.27 16.83 -8.46
CA ASP A 34 3.18 17.43 -9.45
C ASP A 34 4.27 16.43 -9.89
N PRO A 35 4.04 15.65 -10.95
CA PRO A 35 5.01 14.70 -11.45
C PRO A 35 6.33 15.35 -11.85
N HIS A 36 7.44 14.63 -11.62
CA HIS A 36 8.72 14.99 -12.21
C HIS A 36 8.60 15.20 -13.72
N SER A 37 9.37 16.17 -14.25
CA SER A 37 9.55 16.34 -15.70
C SER A 37 9.92 15.02 -16.39
N ALA A 38 9.46 14.82 -17.61
CA ALA A 38 9.65 13.55 -18.34
C ALA A 38 11.11 13.03 -18.38
N PRO A 39 12.16 13.87 -18.59
CA PRO A 39 13.53 13.39 -18.54
C PRO A 39 13.95 12.90 -17.15
N LEU A 40 13.58 13.62 -16.10
CA LEU A 40 13.90 13.24 -14.72
C LEU A 40 13.15 11.96 -14.34
N HIS A 41 11.86 11.88 -14.68
CA HIS A 41 11.06 10.69 -14.47
C HIS A 41 11.69 9.46 -15.15
N ALA A 42 12.10 9.58 -16.42
CA ALA A 42 12.75 8.48 -17.15
C ALA A 42 14.08 8.02 -16.52
N VAL A 43 14.89 8.95 -16.01
CA VAL A 43 16.12 8.62 -15.29
C VAL A 43 15.83 7.88 -13.98
N LEU A 44 14.86 8.35 -13.20
CA LEU A 44 14.45 7.71 -11.95
C LEU A 44 13.87 6.31 -12.19
N GLU A 45 13.03 6.17 -13.21
CA GLU A 45 12.48 4.89 -13.66
C GLU A 45 13.59 3.91 -14.04
N THR A 46 14.48 4.33 -14.93
CA THR A 46 15.61 3.49 -15.38
C THR A 46 16.50 3.09 -14.21
N ALA A 47 16.80 4.01 -13.30
CA ALA A 47 17.60 3.71 -12.11
C ALA A 47 16.92 2.68 -11.22
N ARG A 48 15.59 2.78 -11.04
CA ARG A 48 14.78 1.84 -10.27
C ARG A 48 14.79 0.45 -10.88
N GLU A 49 14.43 0.33 -12.16
CA GLU A 49 14.39 -0.94 -12.88
C GLU A 49 15.76 -1.64 -12.88
N ARG A 50 16.83 -0.91 -13.18
CA ARG A 50 18.20 -1.45 -13.14
C ARG A 50 18.62 -1.87 -11.74
N ALA A 51 18.26 -1.10 -10.72
CA ALA A 51 18.58 -1.43 -9.34
C ALA A 51 17.89 -2.71 -8.88
N VAL A 52 16.63 -2.92 -9.26
CA VAL A 52 15.85 -4.14 -8.99
C VAL A 52 16.49 -5.32 -9.73
N ALA A 53 16.68 -5.22 -11.05
CA ALA A 53 17.24 -6.30 -11.85
C ALA A 53 18.60 -6.78 -11.33
N VAL A 54 19.50 -5.85 -10.97
CA VAL A 54 20.83 -6.20 -10.42
C VAL A 54 20.72 -6.89 -9.06
N ARG A 55 19.76 -6.52 -8.22
CA ARG A 55 19.62 -7.09 -6.87
C ARG A 55 18.83 -8.40 -6.85
N ALA A 56 17.95 -8.59 -7.82
CA ALA A 56 17.17 -9.81 -7.99
C ALA A 56 17.97 -10.94 -8.64
N ARG A 57 19.04 -10.62 -9.38
CA ARG A 57 19.80 -11.59 -10.20
C ARG A 57 20.27 -12.85 -9.47
N ASP A 58 20.59 -12.75 -8.18
CA ASP A 58 21.18 -13.82 -7.37
C ASP A 58 20.12 -14.47 -6.45
N ILE A 59 18.84 -14.14 -6.62
CA ILE A 59 17.74 -14.71 -5.84
C ILE A 59 17.33 -16.03 -6.49
N GLU A 60 17.43 -17.11 -5.74
CA GLU A 60 16.93 -18.42 -6.15
C GLU A 60 15.41 -18.47 -6.03
N VAL A 61 14.73 -18.73 -7.15
CA VAL A 61 13.28 -18.83 -7.20
C VAL A 61 12.87 -20.25 -6.80
N PRO A 62 12.13 -20.44 -5.69
CA PRO A 62 11.61 -21.76 -5.31
C PRO A 62 10.49 -22.18 -6.27
N PRO A 63 10.06 -23.44 -6.24
CA PRO A 63 8.86 -23.87 -6.97
C PRO A 63 7.64 -22.99 -6.61
N LEU A 64 6.96 -22.48 -7.63
CA LEU A 64 5.78 -21.61 -7.50
C LEU A 64 4.50 -22.32 -7.97
N GLY A 65 3.35 -21.84 -7.50
CA GLY A 65 2.03 -22.24 -7.97
C GLY A 65 1.40 -23.42 -7.22
N SER A 66 1.93 -23.81 -6.06
CA SER A 66 1.25 -24.79 -5.21
C SER A 66 -0.11 -24.25 -4.73
N ALA A 67 -1.08 -25.14 -4.46
CA ALA A 67 -2.41 -24.74 -3.99
C ALA A 67 -2.35 -23.97 -2.65
N GLU A 68 -1.39 -24.30 -1.80
CA GLU A 68 -1.14 -23.60 -0.54
C GLU A 68 -0.61 -22.18 -0.77
N GLN A 69 0.39 -22.00 -1.64
CA GLN A 69 0.90 -20.68 -2.01
C GLN A 69 -0.20 -19.81 -2.62
N MET A 70 -1.04 -20.37 -3.50
CA MET A 70 -2.15 -19.64 -4.11
C MET A 70 -3.16 -19.16 -3.07
N ARG A 71 -3.52 -20.03 -2.13
CA ARG A 71 -4.45 -19.71 -1.04
C ARG A 71 -3.86 -18.65 -0.08
N SER A 72 -2.64 -18.87 0.39
CA SER A 72 -1.93 -17.95 1.29
C SER A 72 -1.68 -16.58 0.64
N GLY A 73 -1.23 -16.60 -0.62
CA GLY A 73 -1.01 -15.40 -1.43
C GLY A 73 -2.29 -14.61 -1.66
N ALA A 74 -3.43 -15.27 -1.92
CA ALA A 74 -4.71 -14.60 -2.09
C ALA A 74 -5.15 -13.84 -0.83
N GLY A 75 -5.08 -14.48 0.34
CA GLY A 75 -5.42 -13.86 1.62
C GLY A 75 -4.54 -12.65 1.94
N ASN A 76 -3.23 -12.80 1.77
CA ASN A 76 -2.28 -11.72 1.97
C ASN A 76 -2.43 -10.57 0.96
N TYR A 77 -2.69 -10.87 -0.31
CA TYR A 77 -2.93 -9.87 -1.33
C TYR A 77 -4.19 -9.04 -1.00
N ALA A 78 -5.27 -9.73 -0.62
CA ALA A 78 -6.52 -9.11 -0.21
C ALA A 78 -6.38 -8.22 1.03
N ALA A 79 -5.49 -8.58 1.95
CA ALA A 79 -5.26 -7.81 3.18
C ALA A 79 -4.40 -6.56 2.95
N MET A 80 -3.40 -6.62 2.05
CA MET A 80 -2.33 -5.62 2.01
C MET A 80 -2.14 -4.92 0.66
N CYS A 81 -2.47 -5.58 -0.44
CA CYS A 81 -2.07 -5.14 -1.77
C CYS A 81 -3.23 -4.48 -2.52
N VAL A 82 -4.46 -4.98 -2.34
CA VAL A 82 -5.65 -4.53 -3.10
C VAL A 82 -5.97 -3.04 -2.97
N GLY A 83 -5.64 -2.42 -1.83
CA GLY A 83 -5.93 -1.00 -1.61
C GLY A 83 -5.23 -0.09 -2.64
N CYS A 84 -4.03 -0.49 -3.08
CA CYS A 84 -3.23 0.24 -4.05
C CYS A 84 -3.23 -0.41 -5.44
N HIS A 85 -3.18 -1.75 -5.51
CA HIS A 85 -2.99 -2.50 -6.75
C HIS A 85 -4.28 -3.10 -7.34
N LEU A 86 -5.41 -2.92 -6.67
CA LEU A 86 -6.76 -3.34 -7.07
C LEU A 86 -6.95 -4.87 -7.14
N ALA A 87 -8.18 -5.32 -6.95
CA ALA A 87 -8.57 -6.71 -7.20
C ALA A 87 -9.14 -6.84 -8.63
N PRO A 88 -9.26 -8.08 -9.18
CA PRO A 88 -9.82 -8.28 -10.51
C PRO A 88 -11.23 -7.66 -10.64
N GLY A 89 -11.43 -6.86 -11.69
CA GLY A 89 -12.69 -6.16 -11.96
C GLY A 89 -12.98 -4.95 -11.07
N VAL A 90 -12.04 -4.53 -10.21
CA VAL A 90 -12.18 -3.32 -9.39
C VAL A 90 -11.67 -2.11 -10.19
N ALA A 91 -12.53 -1.11 -10.34
CA ALA A 91 -12.16 0.15 -10.97
C ALA A 91 -11.10 0.92 -10.14
N PRO A 92 -10.32 1.82 -10.76
CA PRO A 92 -9.38 2.68 -10.04
C PRO A 92 -10.04 3.42 -8.86
N THR A 93 -9.35 3.42 -7.72
CA THR A 93 -9.74 4.13 -6.49
C THR A 93 -8.95 5.42 -6.33
N GLU A 94 -9.43 6.32 -5.47
CA GLU A 94 -8.76 7.57 -5.12
C GLU A 94 -7.33 7.31 -4.59
N LEU A 95 -7.14 6.25 -3.80
CA LEU A 95 -5.82 5.86 -3.31
C LEU A 95 -4.92 5.36 -4.44
N SER A 96 -5.41 4.49 -5.31
CA SER A 96 -4.62 3.96 -6.44
C SER A 96 -4.17 5.07 -7.41
N GLN A 97 -4.97 6.14 -7.54
CA GLN A 97 -4.70 7.27 -8.43
C GLN A 97 -3.88 8.37 -7.75
N GLY A 98 -4.00 8.53 -6.43
CA GLY A 98 -3.33 9.60 -5.67
C GLY A 98 -1.87 9.30 -5.30
N LEU A 99 -1.40 8.07 -5.53
CA LEU A 99 0.00 7.70 -5.30
C LEU A 99 0.88 8.12 -6.49
N TYR A 100 2.10 8.58 -6.19
CA TYR A 100 3.10 8.87 -7.21
C TYR A 100 4.41 8.11 -6.96
N PRO A 101 4.91 7.34 -7.95
CA PRO A 101 4.20 6.97 -9.17
C PRO A 101 2.94 6.12 -8.84
N ALA A 102 1.94 6.19 -9.72
CA ALA A 102 0.73 5.39 -9.56
C ALA A 102 1.09 3.90 -9.66
N PRO A 103 0.68 3.06 -8.68
CA PRO A 103 0.87 1.62 -8.76
C PRO A 103 0.11 1.02 -9.95
N PRO A 104 0.66 0.01 -10.64
CA PRO A 104 -0.09 -0.69 -11.68
C PRO A 104 -1.25 -1.49 -11.06
N ALA A 105 -2.38 -1.54 -11.78
CA ALA A 105 -3.46 -2.47 -11.49
C ALA A 105 -2.98 -3.90 -11.80
N LEU A 106 -2.61 -4.67 -10.77
CA LEU A 106 -1.90 -5.95 -10.97
C LEU A 106 -2.78 -7.03 -11.60
N ALA A 107 -4.11 -6.91 -11.52
CA ALA A 107 -5.03 -7.80 -12.21
C ALA A 107 -5.17 -7.52 -13.71
N GLU A 108 -4.69 -6.37 -14.20
CA GLU A 108 -4.78 -5.96 -15.60
C GLU A 108 -3.40 -5.83 -16.26
N ALA A 109 -2.36 -5.64 -15.46
CA ALA A 109 -1.00 -5.42 -15.95
C ALA A 109 -0.38 -6.72 -16.48
N THR A 110 0.04 -6.70 -17.74
CA THR A 110 0.98 -7.69 -18.28
C THR A 110 2.34 -7.47 -17.62
N ARG A 111 2.83 -8.47 -16.89
CA ARG A 111 4.16 -8.44 -16.25
C ARG A 111 5.17 -9.25 -17.07
N ASP A 112 6.42 -8.81 -17.06
CA ASP A 112 7.53 -9.47 -17.74
C ASP A 112 7.99 -10.81 -17.10
N GLY A 113 7.18 -11.42 -16.23
CA GLY A 113 7.42 -12.79 -15.75
C GLY A 113 8.75 -13.01 -15.02
N ASP A 114 9.20 -12.03 -14.22
CA ASP A 114 10.39 -12.17 -13.36
C ASP A 114 9.99 -12.33 -11.87
N PRO A 115 9.81 -13.58 -11.38
CA PRO A 115 9.46 -13.84 -9.99
C PRO A 115 10.53 -13.36 -8.99
N ALA A 116 11.81 -13.38 -9.36
CA ALA A 116 12.88 -12.90 -8.49
C ALA A 116 12.82 -11.38 -8.28
N ALA A 117 12.58 -10.62 -9.35
CA ALA A 117 12.35 -9.18 -9.25
C ALA A 117 11.07 -8.87 -8.47
N THR A 118 10.00 -9.64 -8.70
CA THR A 118 8.73 -9.52 -7.97
C THR A 118 8.94 -9.72 -6.47
N PHE A 119 9.64 -10.80 -6.09
CA PHE A 119 10.01 -11.07 -4.70
C PHE A 119 10.81 -9.91 -4.10
N TRP A 120 11.84 -9.43 -4.80
CA TRP A 120 12.68 -8.34 -4.30
C TRP A 120 11.86 -7.06 -4.04
N VAL A 121 10.97 -6.71 -4.96
CA VAL A 121 10.11 -5.53 -4.87
C VAL A 121 9.11 -5.66 -3.71
N ILE A 122 8.46 -6.81 -3.53
CA ILE A 122 7.55 -7.03 -2.39
C ILE A 122 8.34 -6.98 -1.07
N LYS A 123 9.49 -7.66 -0.99
CA LYS A 123 10.30 -7.74 0.22
C LYS A 123 10.83 -6.38 0.67
N HIS A 124 11.27 -5.55 -0.26
CA HIS A 124 11.97 -4.29 0.05
C HIS A 124 11.17 -3.03 -0.19
N GLY A 125 10.03 -3.12 -0.88
CA GLY A 125 9.29 -1.96 -1.36
C GLY A 125 10.10 -1.14 -2.37
N LEU A 126 9.62 0.06 -2.65
CA LEU A 126 10.31 1.00 -3.55
C LEU A 126 10.48 2.33 -2.82
N LYS A 127 11.73 2.82 -2.76
CA LYS A 127 12.02 4.11 -2.12
C LYS A 127 11.31 5.24 -2.86
N SER A 128 10.86 6.23 -2.09
CA SER A 128 10.18 7.42 -2.61
C SER A 128 8.90 7.09 -3.39
N THR A 129 8.20 6.03 -2.97
CA THR A 129 6.85 5.67 -3.43
C THR A 129 6.00 5.29 -2.20
N GLY A 130 4.71 5.03 -2.41
CA GLY A 130 3.84 4.47 -1.37
C GLY A 130 4.04 2.98 -1.07
N MET A 131 4.97 2.29 -1.74
CA MET A 131 5.15 0.84 -1.61
C MET A 131 6.04 0.47 -0.41
N PRO A 132 5.49 -0.15 0.66
CA PRO A 132 6.24 -0.46 1.87
C PRO A 132 7.16 -1.68 1.72
N ALA A 133 8.12 -1.81 2.64
CA ALA A 133 9.06 -2.93 2.69
C ALA A 133 8.52 -4.10 3.52
N TRP A 134 7.69 -4.95 2.92
CA TRP A 134 6.96 -6.02 3.63
C TRP A 134 7.88 -7.03 4.33
N GLY A 135 9.08 -7.27 3.81
CA GLY A 135 10.06 -8.20 4.41
C GLY A 135 10.58 -7.78 5.79
N ARG A 136 10.19 -6.61 6.31
CA ARG A 136 10.41 -6.25 7.71
C ARG A 136 9.45 -6.94 8.68
N PHE A 137 8.29 -7.37 8.19
CA PHE A 137 7.18 -7.88 9.00
C PHE A 137 6.65 -9.23 8.51
N MET A 138 7.16 -9.71 7.38
CA MET A 138 6.71 -10.93 6.71
C MET A 138 7.88 -11.83 6.36
N GLU A 139 7.77 -13.11 6.72
CA GLU A 139 8.74 -14.12 6.32
C GLU A 139 8.73 -14.40 4.81
N ASP A 140 9.87 -14.82 4.28
CA ASP A 140 10.08 -15.01 2.84
C ASP A 140 9.11 -15.99 2.19
N HIS A 141 8.66 -17.03 2.91
CA HIS A 141 7.74 -18.03 2.35
C HIS A 141 6.33 -17.44 2.08
N TYR A 142 5.88 -16.47 2.87
CA TYR A 142 4.65 -15.72 2.61
C TYR A 142 4.83 -14.75 1.43
N ILE A 143 6.01 -14.13 1.31
CA ILE A 143 6.34 -13.28 0.15
C ILE A 143 6.36 -14.13 -1.14
N TRP A 144 6.94 -15.33 -1.11
CA TRP A 144 6.89 -16.24 -2.26
C TRP A 144 5.46 -16.69 -2.61
N SER A 145 4.58 -16.82 -1.61
CA SER A 145 3.16 -17.09 -1.84
C SER A 145 2.48 -15.90 -2.55
N LEU A 146 2.80 -14.66 -2.17
CA LEU A 146 2.36 -13.47 -2.88
C LEU A 146 2.90 -13.41 -4.32
N VAL A 147 4.17 -13.77 -4.54
CA VAL A 147 4.76 -13.82 -5.89
C VAL A 147 3.99 -14.81 -6.76
N ALA A 148 3.80 -16.04 -6.29
CA ALA A 148 3.06 -17.06 -7.01
C ALA A 148 1.62 -16.61 -7.33
N PHE A 149 0.96 -15.94 -6.39
CA PHE A 149 -0.39 -15.42 -6.58
C PHE A 149 -0.45 -14.26 -7.59
N VAL A 150 0.44 -13.28 -7.48
CA VAL A 150 0.50 -12.10 -8.37
C VAL A 150 0.80 -12.51 -9.82
N GLU A 151 1.59 -13.56 -10.04
CA GLU A 151 1.82 -14.10 -11.39
C GLU A 151 0.55 -14.64 -12.04
N GLN A 152 -0.33 -15.25 -11.24
CA GLN A 152 -1.59 -15.81 -11.74
C GLN A 152 -2.75 -14.82 -11.73
N LEU A 153 -2.64 -13.74 -10.97
CA LEU A 153 -3.72 -12.77 -10.75
C LEU A 153 -4.39 -12.26 -12.03
N PRO A 154 -3.66 -11.90 -13.12
CA PRO A 154 -4.29 -11.44 -14.36
C PRO A 154 -5.16 -12.51 -15.06
N SER A 155 -4.98 -13.79 -14.73
CA SER A 155 -5.77 -14.89 -15.29
C SER A 155 -7.07 -15.16 -14.53
N LEU A 156 -7.21 -14.60 -13.33
CA LEU A 156 -8.34 -14.86 -12.45
C LEU A 156 -9.54 -13.98 -12.79
N THR A 157 -10.71 -14.58 -12.89
CA THR A 157 -11.97 -13.85 -12.84
C THR A 157 -12.23 -13.28 -11.43
N PRO A 158 -13.09 -12.25 -11.29
CA PRO A 158 -13.48 -11.75 -9.98
C PRO A 158 -14.05 -12.83 -9.05
N MET A 159 -14.77 -13.82 -9.60
CA MET A 159 -15.31 -14.93 -8.83
C MET A 159 -14.23 -15.90 -8.33
N GLU A 160 -13.26 -16.26 -9.18
CA GLU A 160 -12.15 -17.15 -8.79
C GLU A 160 -11.26 -16.47 -7.74
N TYR A 161 -10.99 -15.18 -7.91
CA TYR A 161 -10.31 -14.37 -6.91
C TYR A 161 -11.02 -14.42 -5.56
N GLN A 162 -12.33 -14.14 -5.54
CA GLN A 162 -13.12 -14.16 -4.30
C GLN A 162 -13.13 -15.55 -3.66
N ALA A 163 -13.24 -16.62 -4.44
CA ALA A 163 -13.20 -17.99 -3.94
C ALA A 163 -11.84 -18.33 -3.30
N LEU A 164 -10.73 -17.92 -3.91
CA LEU A 164 -9.40 -18.13 -3.35
C LEU A 164 -9.21 -17.37 -2.04
N VAL A 165 -9.61 -16.09 -1.98
CA VAL A 165 -9.56 -15.27 -0.76
C VAL A 165 -10.42 -15.88 0.34
N ALA A 166 -11.66 -16.28 0.04
CA ALA A 166 -12.56 -16.89 1.01
C ALA A 166 -12.06 -18.24 1.54
N SER A 167 -11.26 -18.96 0.75
CA SER A 167 -10.64 -20.23 1.16
C SER A 167 -9.35 -20.05 1.96
N SER A 168 -8.85 -18.82 2.11
CA SER A 168 -7.61 -18.52 2.82
C SER A 168 -7.81 -18.33 4.31
N ASP A 169 -6.74 -18.49 5.09
CA ASP A 169 -6.74 -18.17 6.52
C ASP A 169 -6.60 -16.65 6.77
N GLY A 170 -6.77 -15.81 5.75
CA GLY A 170 -6.64 -14.36 5.83
C GLY A 170 -5.19 -13.87 5.76
N HIS A 171 -4.88 -12.82 6.52
CA HIS A 171 -3.55 -12.22 6.58
C HIS A 171 -2.60 -13.09 7.41
N GLN A 172 -1.49 -13.51 6.82
CA GLN A 172 -0.48 -14.35 7.47
C GLN A 172 0.93 -13.85 7.13
N HIS A 173 1.77 -13.64 8.13
CA HIS A 173 3.12 -13.11 7.91
C HIS A 173 4.21 -13.70 8.82
N GLY A 174 3.89 -14.71 9.64
CA GLY A 174 4.87 -15.41 10.50
C GLY A 174 5.07 -14.76 11.88
N GLY A 175 4.18 -13.83 12.26
CA GLY A 175 4.24 -13.09 13.53
C GLY A 175 4.95 -11.73 13.39
N GLY A 176 4.85 -10.90 14.43
CA GLY A 176 5.45 -9.55 14.47
C GLY A 176 4.48 -8.38 14.26
N GLU A 177 3.18 -8.63 14.19
CA GLU A 177 2.18 -7.57 14.23
C GLU A 177 2.15 -6.92 15.62
N THR A 178 2.19 -5.60 15.66
CA THR A 178 1.64 -4.88 16.81
C THR A 178 0.14 -4.99 16.70
N ASP A 179 -0.48 -5.61 17.70
CA ASP A 179 -1.91 -5.63 17.89
C ASP A 179 -2.40 -4.17 17.93
N MET A 180 -2.91 -3.68 16.80
CA MET A 180 -3.54 -2.37 16.73
C MET A 180 -4.85 -2.55 17.48
N HIS A 181 -4.82 -2.31 18.79
CA HIS A 181 -6.00 -2.40 19.64
C HIS A 181 -7.18 -1.78 18.91
N ASP A 182 -8.19 -2.60 18.69
CA ASP A 182 -9.42 -2.20 18.05
C ASP A 182 -9.99 -0.97 18.78
N HIS A 183 -9.90 0.20 18.14
CA HIS A 183 -10.47 1.43 18.69
C HIS A 183 -12.01 1.45 18.59
N SER A 184 -12.66 0.38 18.13
CA SER A 184 -14.12 0.24 18.18
C SER A 184 -14.69 0.32 19.61
N GLY A 185 -13.86 0.13 20.65
CA GLY A 185 -14.26 0.18 22.06
C GLY A 185 -14.30 1.56 22.73
N GLN A 186 -13.76 2.63 22.12
CA GLN A 186 -13.62 3.94 22.79
C GLN A 186 -14.83 4.88 22.71
N HIS A 187 -15.99 4.39 22.24
CA HIS A 187 -17.28 5.08 22.39
C HIS A 187 -18.10 4.57 23.59
N SER A 188 -17.45 4.14 24.67
CA SER A 188 -18.12 3.84 25.94
C SER A 188 -17.58 4.72 27.07
N SER A 189 -18.16 5.91 27.23
CA SER A 189 -18.55 6.52 28.51
C SER A 189 -18.64 8.05 28.42
N GLN A 190 -19.86 8.56 28.36
CA GLN A 190 -20.21 9.77 29.11
C GLN A 190 -21.73 9.90 29.20
N THR A 191 -22.33 9.26 30.20
CA THR A 191 -23.33 9.89 31.07
C THR A 191 -23.26 9.22 32.43
N GLY A 192 -22.94 10.02 33.45
CA GLY A 192 -22.87 9.59 34.84
C GLY A 192 -24.24 9.30 35.44
N ASP A 193 -24.18 8.57 36.56
CA ASP A 193 -25.24 8.02 37.38
C ASP A 193 -26.42 8.96 37.69
N HIS A 194 -27.62 8.40 37.87
CA HIS A 194 -28.48 8.58 39.07
C HIS A 194 -29.77 7.72 39.00
N HIS A 195 -29.90 6.80 39.96
CA HIS A 195 -31.11 6.28 40.64
C HIS A 195 -32.30 5.65 39.87
N GLY A 196 -32.57 4.37 40.18
CA GLY A 196 -33.82 3.97 40.86
C GLY A 196 -34.99 3.35 40.07
N ALA A 197 -35.15 2.04 40.23
CA ALA A 197 -36.39 1.26 40.37
C ALA A 197 -37.38 0.99 39.20
N SER A 198 -37.73 -0.30 39.12
CA SER A 198 -39.03 -0.95 38.82
C SER A 198 -39.67 -0.94 37.42
N GLU A 199 -39.90 -2.19 36.98
CA GLU A 199 -41.14 -2.75 36.39
C GLU A 199 -41.51 -2.55 34.89
N GLN A 200 -41.59 -3.72 34.22
CA GLN A 200 -42.58 -4.23 33.27
C GLN A 200 -43.38 -3.25 32.37
N GLY A 201 -43.45 -3.56 31.07
CA GLY A 201 -44.66 -3.30 30.28
C GLY A 201 -44.44 -2.91 28.82
N GLU A 202 -45.03 -3.73 27.95
CA GLU A 202 -45.65 -3.40 26.66
C GLU A 202 -44.84 -2.80 25.49
N ARG A 203 -45.14 -3.38 24.31
CA ARG A 203 -44.69 -3.00 22.98
C ARG A 203 -45.41 -1.70 22.56
N ASP A 204 -44.68 -0.70 22.07
CA ASP A 204 -45.30 0.32 21.24
C ASP A 204 -44.31 0.88 20.20
N ALA A 205 -44.78 1.05 18.97
CA ALA A 205 -43.98 1.37 17.79
C ALA A 205 -43.35 2.77 17.89
N LYS A 206 -42.04 2.88 17.62
CA LYS A 206 -41.31 4.16 17.61
C LYS A 206 -41.86 5.11 16.54
N VAL A 207 -42.61 6.13 16.96
CA VAL A 207 -42.96 7.28 16.11
C VAL A 207 -41.95 8.40 16.38
N HIS A 208 -41.15 8.74 15.38
CA HIS A 208 -40.29 9.91 15.45
C HIS A 208 -41.07 11.17 15.06
N ARG A 209 -40.82 12.26 15.79
CA ARG A 209 -41.43 13.58 15.58
C ARG A 209 -40.33 14.58 15.28
N HIS A 210 -40.44 15.26 14.14
CA HIS A 210 -39.49 16.30 13.76
C HIS A 210 -39.87 17.63 14.40
N SER A 211 -38.89 18.54 14.51
CA SER A 211 -39.06 19.88 15.10
C SER A 211 -40.04 20.78 14.32
N ASP A 212 -40.47 20.36 13.14
CA ASP A 212 -41.50 21.00 12.30
C ASP A 212 -42.92 20.46 12.54
N GLY A 213 -43.08 19.48 13.44
CA GLY A 213 -44.37 18.92 13.83
C GLY A 213 -44.84 17.71 13.00
N SER A 214 -44.10 17.28 11.98
CA SER A 214 -44.44 16.10 11.18
C SER A 214 -44.15 14.77 11.92
N ARG A 215 -44.96 13.73 11.65
CA ARG A 215 -44.86 12.38 12.25
C ARG A 215 -44.86 11.32 11.16
N HIS A 216 -44.01 10.30 11.29
CA HIS A 216 -44.11 9.06 10.52
C HIS A 216 -43.77 7.83 11.38
N GLN A 217 -44.39 6.70 11.04
CA GLN A 217 -44.29 5.41 11.73
C GLN A 217 -43.81 4.37 10.70
N HIS A 218 -42.88 3.49 11.10
CA HIS A 218 -42.48 2.33 10.30
C HIS A 218 -43.38 1.13 10.60
#